data_AF-A0A6A5S7C9-F1
#
_entry.id   AF-A0A6A5S7C9-F1
#
_cell.length_a   1.000
_cell.length_b   1.000
_cell.length_c   1.000
_cell.angle_alpha   90.00
_cell.angle_beta   90.00
_cell.angle_gamma   90.00
#
_symmetry.space_group_name_H-M   'P 1'
#
loop_
_entity.id
_entity.type
_entity.pdbx_description
1 polymer ?
#
loop_
_entity_poly.entity_id
_entity_poly.type
_entity_poly.pdbx_seq_one_letter_code
_entity_poly.pdbx_strand_id
1 'polypeptide(L)'
;MASNFKIEPLFHPLGGKMRGTSWINALNLFFPFPAHNTPLSLGTSSQLDPDSIKKDNTTFARAFYPEDALVATLRYVEVPDAGAFVFIGKGPQDDPRYGKPGLNMGDSNLNQYYSKPPADADFEAGHTRFHWWHTDGTFWQFDPPTFTMLRPIKFPTEGLKTQMVEWADGSDQSMEVKPGRTAFVNVEQLYDMLSDEEKKMVDHSWVEYMYWPYQWIKGCRGAPNGLGIANEGREVPDKEMEKIEETNKEWQKKYPMVWVNPVTGKRSFQVQHNLACRDANNQLNQLCSS
;
A
#
# COMPACT_ATOMS: atom_id res chain seq x y z
N MET A 1 19.44 6.33 1.78
CA MET A 1 19.57 4.85 1.67
C MET A 1 18.88 4.22 0.43
N ALA A 2 18.25 4.98 -0.46
CA ALA A 2 17.38 4.40 -1.51
C ALA A 2 18.09 3.92 -2.79
N SER A 3 19.43 4.02 -2.86
CA SER A 3 20.19 3.90 -4.11
C SER A 3 20.46 2.46 -4.59
N ASN A 4 20.09 1.43 -3.84
CA ASN A 4 20.46 0.03 -4.12
C ASN A 4 19.26 -0.93 -4.30
N PHE A 5 18.04 -0.43 -4.47
CA PHE A 5 16.88 -1.28 -4.71
C PHE A 5 16.88 -1.81 -6.14
N LYS A 6 17.08 -3.12 -6.30
CA LYS A 6 16.93 -3.81 -7.59
C LYS A 6 15.45 -4.07 -7.84
N ILE A 7 14.83 -3.26 -8.71
CA ILE A 7 13.43 -3.41 -9.11
C ILE A 7 13.37 -4.44 -10.25
N GLU A 8 12.80 -5.61 -10.00
CA GLU A 8 12.66 -6.65 -11.03
C GLU A 8 11.25 -6.61 -11.67
N PRO A 9 11.15 -6.48 -13.02
CA PRO A 9 9.87 -6.55 -13.69
C PRO A 9 9.40 -8.01 -13.78
N LEU A 10 8.44 -8.37 -12.94
CA LEU A 10 7.66 -9.59 -13.13
C LEU A 10 6.61 -9.35 -14.23
N PHE A 11 6.66 -10.17 -15.29
CA PHE A 11 5.59 -10.42 -16.29
C PHE A 11 5.55 -9.62 -17.62
N HIS A 12 5.37 -10.41 -18.71
CA HIS A 12 5.15 -9.99 -20.11
C HIS A 12 3.65 -9.90 -20.47
N PRO A 13 3.22 -8.99 -21.37
CA PRO A 13 1.81 -8.76 -21.67
C PRO A 13 1.23 -9.59 -22.83
N LEU A 14 -0.05 -9.95 -22.73
CA LEU A 14 -0.94 -10.33 -23.84
C LEU A 14 -2.04 -9.27 -24.00
N GLY A 15 -2.41 -8.96 -25.24
CA GLY A 15 -3.05 -7.71 -25.64
C GLY A 15 -4.56 -7.56 -25.38
N GLY A 16 -4.98 -6.29 -25.24
CA GLY A 16 -6.36 -5.81 -25.18
C GLY A 16 -6.40 -4.30 -24.84
N LYS A 17 -7.35 -3.55 -25.42
CA LYS A 17 -7.41 -2.06 -25.44
C LYS A 17 -7.89 -1.44 -24.11
N MET A 18 -7.10 -0.59 -23.45
CA MET A 18 -7.55 0.31 -22.36
C MET A 18 -6.89 1.69 -22.50
N ARG A 19 -7.69 2.77 -22.57
CA ARG A 19 -7.27 4.20 -22.62
C ARG A 19 -6.35 4.53 -21.43
N GLY A 20 -5.21 5.17 -21.71
CA GLY A 20 -4.03 5.15 -20.86
C GLY A 20 -4.09 5.93 -19.55
N THR A 21 -3.28 5.49 -18.57
CA THR A 21 -2.31 6.31 -17.81
C THR A 21 -1.64 5.54 -16.67
N SER A 22 -0.42 6.00 -16.39
CA SER A 22 0.39 6.09 -15.16
C SER A 22 -0.05 5.53 -13.82
N TRP A 23 0.50 4.36 -13.46
CA TRP A 23 0.49 3.87 -12.08
C TRP A 23 1.77 3.08 -11.77
N ILE A 24 2.49 3.49 -10.72
CA ILE A 24 3.33 2.58 -9.94
C ILE A 24 2.83 2.53 -8.50
N ASN A 25 2.30 1.39 -8.08
CA ASN A 25 2.13 1.07 -6.66
C ASN A 25 3.44 0.50 -6.12
N ALA A 26 3.77 0.75 -4.86
CA ALA A 26 4.98 0.22 -4.25
C ALA A 26 4.60 -0.66 -3.05
N LEU A 27 5.02 -1.93 -3.09
CA LEU A 27 4.67 -2.94 -2.09
C LEU A 27 5.95 -3.54 -1.48
N ASN A 28 5.95 -3.80 -0.19
CA ASN A 28 6.99 -4.60 0.44
C ASN A 28 6.68 -6.08 0.16
N LEU A 29 7.67 -6.86 -0.27
CA LEU A 29 7.52 -8.31 -0.39
C LEU A 29 7.43 -8.94 1.00
N PHE A 30 6.44 -9.81 1.18
CA PHE A 30 6.19 -10.54 2.41
C PHE A 30 6.65 -12.01 2.27
N PHE A 31 7.17 -12.59 3.36
CA PHE A 31 7.50 -14.00 3.48
C PHE A 31 6.72 -14.62 4.66
N PRO A 32 6.30 -15.89 4.58
CA PRO A 32 5.17 -16.38 5.36
C PRO A 32 5.46 -16.44 6.86
N PHE A 33 4.61 -15.78 7.66
CA PHE A 33 4.49 -15.93 9.10
C PHE A 33 3.09 -16.44 9.45
N PRO A 34 2.91 -17.28 10.48
CA PRO A 34 1.57 -17.68 10.90
C PRO A 34 0.82 -16.47 11.50
N ALA A 35 -0.12 -15.91 10.75
CA ALA A 35 -1.03 -14.87 11.23
C ALA A 35 -2.39 -15.52 11.51
N HIS A 36 -2.74 -15.65 12.79
CA HIS A 36 -3.94 -16.36 13.22
C HIS A 36 -5.26 -15.62 12.93
N ASN A 37 -5.22 -14.44 12.28
CA ASN A 37 -6.38 -13.57 12.07
C ASN A 37 -6.26 -12.65 10.84
N THR A 38 -5.89 -13.19 9.68
CA THR A 38 -5.79 -12.43 8.42
C THR A 38 -7.05 -12.59 7.54
N PRO A 39 -7.67 -11.50 7.04
CA PRO A 39 -8.74 -11.57 6.05
C PRO A 39 -8.20 -11.83 4.63
N LEU A 40 -8.82 -12.76 3.88
CA LEU A 40 -8.53 -13.00 2.46
C LEU A 40 -9.82 -13.06 1.62
N SER A 41 -9.77 -12.60 0.36
CA SER A 41 -10.87 -12.80 -0.60
C SER A 41 -10.85 -14.22 -1.20
N LEU A 42 -12.02 -14.70 -1.60
CA LEU A 42 -12.40 -16.11 -1.76
C LEU A 42 -11.70 -16.89 -2.90
N GLY A 43 -11.56 -18.21 -2.68
CA GLY A 43 -11.38 -19.25 -3.70
C GLY A 43 -10.09 -20.06 -3.56
N THR A 44 -8.97 -19.46 -3.96
CA THR A 44 -7.63 -20.09 -3.97
C THR A 44 -6.83 -19.86 -2.68
N SER A 45 -7.21 -18.85 -1.90
CA SER A 45 -6.51 -18.41 -0.68
C SER A 45 -6.55 -19.44 0.45
N SER A 46 -7.69 -20.11 0.68
CA SER A 46 -7.82 -21.10 1.76
C SER A 46 -7.04 -22.41 1.54
N GLN A 47 -6.52 -22.64 0.33
CA GLN A 47 -5.58 -23.74 0.09
C GLN A 47 -4.15 -23.40 0.54
N LEU A 48 -3.81 -22.12 0.50
CA LEU A 48 -2.49 -21.61 0.87
C LEU A 48 -2.42 -21.20 2.35
N ASP A 49 -3.55 -20.78 2.92
CA ASP A 49 -3.72 -20.51 4.34
C ASP A 49 -5.06 -21.08 4.84
N PRO A 50 -5.08 -22.33 5.31
CA PRO A 50 -6.27 -22.97 5.86
C PRO A 50 -6.84 -22.27 7.10
N ASP A 51 -6.00 -21.51 7.83
CA ASP A 51 -6.39 -20.79 9.05
C ASP A 51 -6.90 -19.37 8.75
N SER A 52 -6.85 -18.94 7.49
CA SER A 52 -7.34 -17.62 7.08
C SER A 52 -8.83 -17.43 7.37
N ILE A 53 -9.17 -16.24 7.88
CA ILE A 53 -10.55 -15.91 8.22
C ILE A 53 -11.22 -15.31 6.99
N LYS A 54 -12.21 -16.04 6.47
CA LYS A 54 -13.04 -15.57 5.38
C LYS A 54 -13.95 -14.45 5.89
N LYS A 55 -13.77 -13.25 5.35
CA LYS A 55 -14.66 -12.11 5.56
C LYS A 55 -15.30 -11.72 4.24
N ASP A 56 -16.55 -11.30 4.29
CA ASP A 56 -17.17 -10.64 3.15
C ASP A 56 -16.52 -9.26 2.90
N ASN A 57 -16.65 -8.77 1.67
CA ASN A 57 -15.98 -7.53 1.26
C ASN A 57 -16.44 -6.31 2.05
N THR A 58 -17.72 -6.28 2.48
CA THR A 58 -18.26 -5.16 3.25
C THR A 58 -17.62 -5.13 4.64
N THR A 59 -17.53 -6.28 5.30
CA THR A 59 -16.84 -6.39 6.59
C THR A 59 -15.36 -6.05 6.47
N PHE A 60 -14.69 -6.48 5.38
CA PHE A 60 -13.29 -6.11 5.14
C PHE A 60 -13.14 -4.60 4.89
N ALA A 61 -13.95 -4.01 4.01
CA ALA A 61 -13.96 -2.57 3.74
C ALA A 61 -14.20 -1.74 5.01
N ARG A 62 -15.11 -2.21 5.87
CA ARG A 62 -15.37 -1.62 7.18
C ARG A 62 -14.19 -1.71 8.13
N ALA A 63 -13.17 -2.51 7.88
CA ALA A 63 -11.91 -2.47 8.65
C ALA A 63 -10.94 -1.35 8.19
N PHE A 64 -11.24 -0.67 7.10
CA PHE A 64 -10.46 0.48 6.61
C PHE A 64 -11.22 1.79 6.82
N TYR A 65 -12.55 1.73 6.69
CA TYR A 65 -13.42 2.91 6.73
C TYR A 65 -14.62 2.66 7.64
N PRO A 66 -14.76 3.40 8.75
CA PRO A 66 -15.90 3.23 9.67
C PRO A 66 -17.20 3.82 9.08
N GLU A 67 -17.08 4.83 8.20
CA GLU A 67 -18.22 5.53 7.62
C GLU A 67 -18.72 4.85 6.33
N ASP A 68 -20.04 4.64 6.23
CA ASP A 68 -20.68 4.00 5.08
C ASP A 68 -20.40 4.69 3.74
N ALA A 69 -20.23 6.01 3.76
CA ALA A 69 -19.95 6.79 2.55
C ALA A 69 -18.62 6.38 1.89
N LEU A 70 -17.58 6.11 2.69
CA LEU A 70 -16.27 5.70 2.21
C LEU A 70 -16.27 4.23 1.81
N VAL A 71 -16.94 3.36 2.56
CA VAL A 71 -17.15 1.95 2.16
C VAL A 71 -17.86 1.88 0.81
N ALA A 72 -18.85 2.72 0.58
CA ALA A 72 -19.58 2.78 -0.69
C ALA A 72 -18.68 3.19 -1.87
N THR A 73 -17.59 3.94 -1.66
CA THR A 73 -16.64 4.30 -2.74
C THR A 73 -15.86 3.11 -3.28
N LEU A 74 -15.72 2.03 -2.51
CA LEU A 74 -15.06 0.81 -2.96
C LEU A 74 -15.95 0.08 -3.96
N ARG A 75 -15.56 0.10 -5.23
CA ARG A 75 -16.30 -0.52 -6.33
C ARG A 75 -15.89 -1.99 -6.47
N TYR A 76 -16.49 -2.84 -5.65
CA TYR A 76 -16.34 -4.29 -5.78
C TYR A 76 -17.17 -4.85 -6.93
N VAL A 77 -16.61 -5.85 -7.60
CA VAL A 77 -17.33 -6.68 -8.55
C VAL A 77 -16.93 -8.12 -8.33
N GLU A 78 -17.93 -8.98 -8.21
CA GLU A 78 -17.70 -10.41 -8.19
C GLU A 78 -17.57 -10.89 -9.63
N VAL A 79 -16.40 -11.45 -9.95
CA VAL A 79 -16.16 -12.09 -11.24
C VAL A 79 -16.53 -13.56 -11.10
N PRO A 80 -17.35 -14.10 -12.03
CA PRO A 80 -17.66 -15.53 -12.05
C PRO A 80 -16.38 -16.37 -11.96
N ASP A 81 -16.41 -17.42 -11.12
CA ASP A 81 -15.31 -18.38 -10.89
C ASP A 81 -14.03 -17.82 -10.24
N ALA A 82 -13.94 -16.53 -9.94
CA ALA A 82 -12.74 -15.90 -9.42
C ALA A 82 -12.95 -15.07 -8.14
N GLY A 83 -14.19 -15.00 -7.63
CA GLY A 83 -14.53 -14.31 -6.40
C GLY A 83 -14.61 -12.79 -6.57
N ALA A 84 -14.46 -12.05 -5.47
CA ALA A 84 -14.58 -10.60 -5.47
C ALA A 84 -13.28 -9.90 -5.83
N PHE A 85 -13.37 -8.95 -6.78
CA PHE A 85 -12.28 -8.07 -7.21
C PHE A 85 -12.57 -6.63 -6.79
N VAL A 86 -11.52 -5.91 -6.43
CA VAL A 86 -11.52 -4.45 -6.31
C VAL A 86 -11.05 -3.86 -7.64
N PHE A 87 -11.85 -3.00 -8.27
CA PHE A 87 -11.37 -2.21 -9.39
C PHE A 87 -10.41 -1.13 -8.88
N ILE A 88 -9.18 -1.17 -9.35
CA ILE A 88 -8.19 -0.11 -9.17
C ILE A 88 -7.88 0.43 -10.57
N GLY A 89 -8.25 1.69 -10.82
CA GLY A 89 -8.02 2.31 -12.11
C GLY A 89 -8.97 3.45 -12.39
N LYS A 90 -9.00 3.86 -13.66
CA LYS A 90 -9.79 4.99 -14.18
C LYS A 90 -10.66 4.55 -15.34
N GLY A 91 -11.66 5.37 -15.62
CA GLY A 91 -12.46 5.29 -16.82
C GLY A 91 -13.43 4.11 -16.88
N PRO A 92 -14.07 3.90 -18.04
CA PRO A 92 -15.07 2.86 -18.25
C PRO A 92 -14.48 1.45 -18.13
N GLN A 93 -15.22 0.55 -17.48
CA GLN A 93 -14.85 -0.85 -17.25
C GLN A 93 -15.73 -1.80 -18.09
N ASP A 94 -15.85 -1.53 -19.39
CA ASP A 94 -16.81 -2.20 -20.28
C ASP A 94 -16.40 -3.59 -20.79
N ASP A 95 -15.29 -4.15 -20.29
CA ASP A 95 -14.88 -5.50 -20.66
C ASP A 95 -15.94 -6.52 -20.19
N PRO A 96 -16.60 -7.27 -21.09
CA PRO A 96 -17.70 -8.15 -20.71
C PRO A 96 -17.24 -9.40 -19.94
N ARG A 97 -15.94 -9.71 -19.96
CA ARG A 97 -15.38 -10.91 -19.31
C ARG A 97 -14.84 -10.62 -17.92
N TYR A 98 -14.19 -9.47 -17.75
CA TYR A 98 -13.49 -9.11 -16.52
C TYR A 98 -13.86 -7.73 -15.96
N GLY A 99 -14.59 -6.94 -16.74
CA GLY A 99 -15.10 -5.62 -16.37
C GLY A 99 -16.48 -5.69 -15.72
N LYS A 100 -17.08 -4.53 -15.53
CA LYS A 100 -18.49 -4.36 -15.21
C LYS A 100 -19.09 -3.36 -16.19
N PRO A 101 -19.72 -3.83 -17.28
CA PRO A 101 -20.33 -2.96 -18.28
C PRO A 101 -21.20 -1.86 -17.65
N GLY A 102 -20.96 -0.61 -18.03
CA GLY A 102 -21.63 0.56 -17.46
C GLY A 102 -21.01 1.12 -16.16
N LEU A 103 -19.98 0.49 -15.60
CA LEU A 103 -19.17 1.08 -14.53
C LEU A 103 -18.13 2.03 -15.13
N ASN A 104 -18.08 3.27 -14.62
CA ASN A 104 -17.00 4.21 -14.90
C ASN A 104 -16.32 4.60 -13.59
N MET A 105 -15.03 4.34 -13.49
CA MET A 105 -14.21 4.62 -12.30
C MET A 105 -13.77 6.08 -12.19
N GLY A 106 -14.18 6.95 -13.13
CA GLY A 106 -13.82 8.37 -13.13
C GLY A 106 -12.38 8.62 -13.54
N ASP A 107 -11.88 9.83 -13.28
CA ASP A 107 -10.54 10.28 -13.68
C ASP A 107 -9.73 10.83 -12.50
N SER A 108 -9.65 10.05 -11.41
CA SER A 108 -9.01 10.46 -10.16
C SER A 108 -7.52 10.80 -10.36
N ASN A 109 -7.15 12.09 -10.26
CA ASN A 109 -5.75 12.49 -10.36
C ASN A 109 -5.03 12.31 -9.02
N LEU A 110 -4.30 11.20 -8.85
CA LEU A 110 -3.52 10.94 -7.64
C LEU A 110 -2.26 11.80 -7.53
N ASN A 111 -1.90 12.59 -8.55
CA ASN A 111 -0.78 13.53 -8.47
C ASN A 111 -0.98 14.50 -7.29
N GLN A 112 -2.22 14.92 -7.04
CA GLN A 112 -2.56 15.89 -5.98
C GLN A 112 -2.44 15.32 -4.55
N TYR A 113 -2.15 14.04 -4.40
CA TYR A 113 -1.93 13.42 -3.09
C TYR A 113 -0.62 13.91 -2.44
N TYR A 114 0.43 14.18 -3.21
CA TYR A 114 1.74 14.54 -2.66
C TYR A 114 1.74 15.94 -2.03
N SER A 115 2.56 16.15 -1.01
CA SER A 115 2.79 17.49 -0.45
C SER A 115 3.48 18.44 -1.42
N LYS A 116 4.28 17.89 -2.34
CA LYS A 116 4.98 18.62 -3.41
C LYS A 116 4.80 17.88 -4.73
N PRO A 117 3.62 17.90 -5.36
CA PRO A 117 3.38 17.10 -6.57
C PRO A 117 4.30 17.53 -7.73
N PRO A 118 4.65 16.60 -8.66
CA PRO A 118 5.10 16.97 -10.00
C PRO A 118 4.22 18.06 -10.62
N ALA A 119 4.82 18.96 -11.40
CA ALA A 119 4.05 19.94 -12.16
C ALA A 119 3.09 19.23 -13.12
N ASP A 120 1.90 19.79 -13.34
CA ASP A 120 0.89 19.13 -14.18
C ASP A 120 1.43 18.80 -15.58
N ALA A 121 2.23 19.70 -16.18
CA ALA A 121 2.86 19.45 -17.48
C ALA A 121 3.80 18.23 -17.47
N ASP A 122 4.59 18.05 -16.41
CA ASP A 122 5.49 16.91 -16.26
C ASP A 122 4.69 15.62 -16.01
N PHE A 123 3.64 15.70 -15.19
CA PHE A 123 2.75 14.57 -14.92
C PHE A 123 2.05 14.09 -16.20
N GLU A 124 1.53 15.01 -17.01
CA GLU A 124 0.93 14.72 -18.32
C GLU A 124 1.97 14.17 -19.33
N ALA A 125 3.24 14.56 -19.19
CA ALA A 125 4.35 13.99 -19.96
C ALA A 125 4.80 12.60 -19.46
N GLY A 126 4.21 12.07 -18.38
CA GLY A 126 4.49 10.75 -17.85
C GLY A 126 5.53 10.70 -16.74
N HIS A 127 5.87 11.84 -16.14
CA HIS A 127 6.67 11.90 -14.93
C HIS A 127 5.78 11.59 -13.72
N THR A 128 6.21 10.68 -12.87
CA THR A 128 5.46 10.26 -11.69
C THR A 128 6.40 9.88 -10.56
N ARG A 129 5.82 9.49 -9.42
CA ARG A 129 6.52 9.07 -8.21
C ARG A 129 5.89 7.82 -7.65
N PHE A 130 6.58 7.19 -6.72
CA PHE A 130 5.98 6.13 -5.90
C PHE A 130 4.88 6.74 -5.05
N HIS A 131 3.65 6.24 -5.22
CA HIS A 131 2.48 6.78 -4.52
C HIS A 131 2.55 6.52 -3.02
N TRP A 132 2.75 5.26 -2.62
CA TRP A 132 2.83 4.83 -1.24
C TRP A 132 3.58 3.50 -1.16
N TRP A 133 4.60 3.39 -0.28
CA TRP A 133 5.22 2.11 0.13
C TRP A 133 4.48 1.43 1.30
N HIS A 134 3.93 0.24 1.08
CA HIS A 134 3.15 -0.46 2.11
C HIS A 134 3.39 -1.95 2.13
N THR A 135 2.99 -2.58 3.23
CA THR A 135 2.58 -3.98 3.23
C THR A 135 1.05 -3.99 3.25
N ASP A 136 0.44 -4.98 2.60
CA ASP A 136 -1.00 -5.15 2.69
C ASP A 136 -1.43 -5.41 4.13
N GLY A 137 -2.64 -4.99 4.46
CA GLY A 137 -3.22 -5.17 5.79
C GLY A 137 -3.52 -3.85 6.49
N THR A 138 -4.28 -3.97 7.57
CA THR A 138 -4.69 -2.85 8.40
C THR A 138 -3.71 -2.61 9.55
N PHE A 139 -3.01 -3.64 10.02
CA PHE A 139 -2.11 -3.61 11.19
C PHE A 139 -2.77 -3.15 12.50
N TRP A 140 -4.11 -3.08 12.51
CA TRP A 140 -4.98 -2.90 13.65
C TRP A 140 -6.15 -3.87 13.49
N GLN A 141 -6.66 -4.41 14.59
CA GLN A 141 -7.68 -5.49 14.65
C GLN A 141 -7.24 -6.84 14.04
N PHE A 142 -6.64 -6.83 12.86
CA PHE A 142 -6.16 -7.99 12.10
C PHE A 142 -4.63 -8.03 12.03
N ASP A 143 -4.09 -9.23 11.97
CA ASP A 143 -2.66 -9.44 11.76
C ASP A 143 -2.33 -9.25 10.28
N PRO A 144 -1.10 -8.78 9.94
CA PRO A 144 -0.69 -8.64 8.55
C PRO A 144 -0.78 -9.98 7.81
N PRO A 145 -1.12 -9.97 6.51
CA PRO A 145 -1.26 -11.18 5.73
C PRO A 145 0.06 -11.89 5.51
N THR A 146 -0.01 -13.22 5.57
CA THR A 146 1.09 -14.15 5.28
C THR A 146 1.58 -14.09 3.83
N PHE A 147 0.70 -13.74 2.90
CA PHE A 147 1.01 -13.57 1.50
C PHE A 147 -0.05 -12.71 0.81
N THR A 148 0.36 -12.07 -0.28
CA THR A 148 -0.54 -11.37 -1.21
C THR A 148 -0.48 -12.07 -2.57
N MET A 149 -1.65 -12.30 -3.18
CA MET A 149 -1.74 -12.78 -4.55
C MET A 149 -2.27 -11.67 -5.44
N LEU A 150 -1.49 -11.31 -6.46
CA LEU A 150 -1.92 -10.39 -7.51
C LEU A 150 -2.03 -11.16 -8.82
N ARG A 151 -3.23 -11.14 -9.42
CA ARG A 151 -3.46 -11.67 -10.77
C ARG A 151 -3.74 -10.51 -11.72
N PRO A 152 -2.73 -10.03 -12.49
CA PRO A 152 -2.98 -9.03 -13.50
C PRO A 152 -3.84 -9.66 -14.62
N ILE A 153 -5.00 -9.06 -14.86
CA ILE A 153 -5.87 -9.45 -15.98
C ILE A 153 -5.49 -8.68 -17.24
N LYS A 154 -5.22 -7.37 -17.08
CA LYS A 154 -4.93 -6.45 -18.17
C LYS A 154 -4.12 -5.28 -17.66
N PHE A 155 -3.04 -4.97 -18.34
CA PHE A 155 -2.26 -3.76 -18.08
C PHE A 155 -2.79 -2.59 -18.93
N PRO A 156 -2.54 -1.33 -18.54
CA PRO A 156 -2.81 -0.18 -19.39
C PRO A 156 -1.98 -0.30 -20.68
N THR A 157 -2.64 -0.20 -21.84
CA THR A 157 -2.01 -0.37 -23.15
C THR A 157 -2.08 0.87 -24.04
N GLU A 158 -2.94 1.82 -23.70
CA GLU A 158 -3.05 3.08 -24.42
C GLU A 158 -2.38 4.21 -23.61
N GLY A 159 -2.30 5.41 -24.18
CA GLY A 159 -1.53 6.52 -23.61
C GLY A 159 -0.02 6.35 -23.80
N LEU A 160 0.76 6.84 -22.84
CA LEU A 160 2.22 6.77 -22.90
C LEU A 160 2.70 5.33 -22.80
N LYS A 161 3.69 4.98 -23.65
CA LYS A 161 4.31 3.64 -23.65
C LYS A 161 5.16 3.41 -22.40
N THR A 162 5.67 4.49 -21.82
CA THR A 162 6.52 4.49 -20.63
C THR A 162 6.16 5.63 -19.68
N GLN A 163 6.56 5.50 -18.42
CA GLN A 163 6.64 6.58 -17.43
C GLN A 163 8.07 6.74 -16.97
N MET A 164 8.40 7.96 -16.53
CA MET A 164 9.59 8.22 -15.73
C MET A 164 9.17 8.31 -14.26
N VAL A 165 9.72 7.44 -13.41
CA VAL A 165 9.45 7.47 -11.96
C VAL A 165 10.66 8.00 -11.25
N GLU A 166 10.49 9.09 -10.52
CA GLU A 166 11.54 9.69 -9.70
C GLU A 166 11.40 9.27 -8.23
N TRP A 167 12.55 9.14 -7.55
CA TRP A 167 12.60 8.75 -6.15
C TRP A 167 12.21 9.90 -5.23
N ALA A 168 12.38 11.14 -5.69
CA ALA A 168 12.03 12.37 -4.97
C ALA A 168 12.58 12.44 -3.52
N ASP A 169 13.75 11.86 -3.29
CA ASP A 169 14.49 11.82 -2.02
C ASP A 169 15.76 12.71 -2.05
N GLY A 170 15.94 13.51 -3.11
CA GLY A 170 17.10 14.38 -3.31
C GLY A 170 18.30 13.70 -3.99
N SER A 171 18.18 12.43 -4.37
CA SER A 171 19.25 11.70 -5.09
C SER A 171 19.27 11.91 -6.61
N ASP A 172 18.29 12.64 -7.15
CA ASP A 172 18.00 12.78 -8.60
C ASP A 172 17.81 11.43 -9.33
N GLN A 173 17.58 10.34 -8.59
CA GLN A 173 17.34 9.03 -9.16
C GLN A 173 15.98 8.95 -9.84
N SER A 174 15.98 8.35 -11.03
CA SER A 174 14.78 8.06 -11.80
C SER A 174 14.91 6.76 -12.57
N MET A 175 13.77 6.19 -12.95
CA MET A 175 13.69 4.94 -13.70
C MET A 175 12.54 4.99 -14.70
N GLU A 176 12.83 4.60 -15.93
CA GLU A 176 11.80 4.37 -16.94
C GLU A 176 11.05 3.04 -16.67
N VAL A 177 9.73 3.09 -16.68
CA VAL A 177 8.87 1.90 -16.53
C VAL A 177 7.79 1.83 -17.59
N LYS A 178 7.14 0.67 -17.71
CA LYS A 178 5.82 0.58 -18.36
C LYS A 178 4.72 0.98 -17.38
N PRO A 179 3.57 1.50 -17.84
CA PRO A 179 2.44 1.79 -16.97
C PRO A 179 1.84 0.54 -16.29
N GLY A 180 1.20 0.76 -15.14
CA GLY A 180 0.47 -0.27 -14.39
C GLY A 180 1.37 -1.28 -13.70
N ARG A 181 2.57 -0.85 -13.25
CA ARG A 181 3.54 -1.72 -12.58
C ARG A 181 3.43 -1.59 -11.08
N THR A 182 3.91 -2.61 -10.37
CA THR A 182 4.09 -2.55 -8.92
C THR A 182 5.58 -2.72 -8.64
N ALA A 183 6.18 -1.77 -7.93
CA ALA A 183 7.54 -1.90 -7.44
C ALA A 183 7.54 -2.72 -6.15
N PHE A 184 8.58 -3.51 -5.96
CA PHE A 184 8.78 -4.29 -4.74
C PHE A 184 10.14 -4.04 -4.12
N VAL A 185 10.17 -4.06 -2.79
CA VAL A 185 11.41 -4.06 -2.00
C VAL A 185 11.49 -5.32 -1.15
N ASN A 186 12.71 -5.85 -1.02
CA ASN A 186 13.01 -6.96 -0.12
C ASN A 186 13.38 -6.41 1.28
N VAL A 187 12.52 -6.69 2.26
CA VAL A 187 12.71 -6.26 3.65
C VAL A 187 13.85 -6.98 4.39
N GLU A 188 14.27 -8.17 3.92
CA GLU A 188 15.50 -8.83 4.40
C GLU A 188 16.74 -8.08 3.92
N GLN A 189 16.76 -7.71 2.63
CA GLN A 189 17.85 -6.90 2.08
C GLN A 189 17.91 -5.52 2.76
N LEU A 190 16.75 -4.93 3.05
CA LEU A 190 16.68 -3.66 3.77
C LEU A 190 17.29 -3.77 5.16
N TYR A 191 17.03 -4.85 5.90
CA TYR A 191 17.68 -5.10 7.19
C TYR A 191 19.20 -5.23 7.03
N ASP A 192 19.68 -5.98 6.04
CA ASP A 192 21.12 -6.16 5.82
C ASP A 192 21.85 -4.85 5.52
N MET A 193 21.16 -3.89 4.89
CA MET A 193 21.67 -2.56 4.56
C MET A 193 21.79 -1.60 5.76
N LEU A 194 21.13 -1.89 6.89
CA LEU A 194 21.23 -1.08 8.10
C LEU A 194 22.66 -1.13 8.68
N SER A 195 23.09 -0.03 9.29
CA SER A 195 24.33 0.01 10.08
C SER A 195 24.24 -0.93 11.30
N ASP A 196 25.36 -1.24 11.93
CA ASP A 196 25.37 -2.08 13.14
C ASP A 196 24.62 -1.41 14.29
N GLU A 197 24.72 -0.08 14.41
CA GLU A 197 23.96 0.71 15.38
C GLU A 197 22.45 0.66 15.09
N GLU A 198 22.05 0.80 13.83
CA GLU A 198 20.66 0.73 13.41
C GLU A 198 20.07 -0.66 13.65
N LYS A 199 20.80 -1.73 13.27
CA LYS A 199 20.41 -3.12 13.55
C LYS A 199 20.16 -3.34 15.03
N LYS A 200 21.10 -2.90 15.88
CA LYS A 200 20.96 -3.00 17.34
C LYS A 200 19.70 -2.27 17.83
N MET A 201 19.40 -1.11 17.27
CA MET A 201 18.20 -0.36 17.64
C MET A 201 16.93 -1.09 17.18
N VAL A 202 16.82 -1.47 15.91
CA VAL A 202 15.59 -2.07 15.37
C VAL A 202 15.31 -3.47 15.94
N ASP A 203 16.35 -4.24 16.27
CA ASP A 203 16.24 -5.57 16.89
C ASP A 203 15.61 -5.52 18.30
N HIS A 204 15.67 -4.36 18.96
CA HIS A 204 15.16 -4.14 20.32
C HIS A 204 14.04 -3.10 20.36
N SER A 205 13.36 -2.89 19.23
CA SER A 205 12.32 -1.88 19.08
C SER A 205 11.01 -2.46 18.55
N TRP A 206 9.93 -1.76 18.85
CA TRP A 206 8.58 -2.11 18.46
C TRP A 206 7.89 -0.90 17.83
N VAL A 207 7.03 -1.17 16.87
CA VAL A 207 6.11 -0.20 16.28
C VAL A 207 4.70 -0.46 16.79
N GLU A 208 4.05 0.60 17.26
CA GLU A 208 2.62 0.58 17.56
C GLU A 208 1.86 1.17 16.36
N TYR A 209 0.77 0.52 15.97
CA TYR A 209 -0.05 0.96 14.84
C TYR A 209 -1.35 1.63 15.31
N MET A 210 -1.75 2.67 14.60
CA MET A 210 -2.97 3.43 14.88
C MET A 210 -4.20 2.54 14.66
N TYR A 211 -5.20 2.69 15.54
CA TYR A 211 -6.55 2.20 15.27
C TYR A 211 -7.21 3.13 14.25
N TRP A 212 -7.95 2.58 13.28
CA TRP A 212 -8.53 3.35 12.17
C TRP A 212 -7.53 4.28 11.46
N PRO A 213 -6.38 3.77 11.00
CA PRO A 213 -5.25 4.61 10.58
C PRO A 213 -5.59 5.55 9.42
N TYR A 214 -6.48 5.15 8.50
CA TYR A 214 -6.91 6.00 7.39
C TYR A 214 -7.78 7.19 7.82
N GLN A 215 -8.47 7.10 8.95
CA GLN A 215 -9.20 8.24 9.51
C GLN A 215 -8.25 9.26 10.11
N TRP A 216 -7.22 8.81 10.83
CA TRP A 216 -6.17 9.70 11.37
C TRP A 216 -5.51 10.53 10.27
N ILE A 217 -5.24 9.94 9.11
CA ILE A 217 -4.44 10.57 8.06
C ILE A 217 -5.28 11.11 6.89
N LYS A 218 -6.61 11.16 7.00
CA LYS A 218 -7.50 11.51 5.86
C LYS A 218 -7.25 12.90 5.27
N GLY A 219 -6.73 13.84 6.07
CA GLY A 219 -6.37 15.19 5.63
C GLY A 219 -4.90 15.33 5.20
N CYS A 220 -4.08 14.30 5.43
CA CYS A 220 -2.65 14.33 5.18
C CYS A 220 -2.33 14.11 3.71
N ARG A 221 -1.19 14.67 3.30
CA ARG A 221 -0.62 14.46 1.96
C ARG A 221 0.51 13.46 2.03
N GLY A 222 0.76 12.76 0.92
CA GLY A 222 1.89 11.83 0.80
C GLY A 222 3.23 12.54 0.82
N ALA A 223 4.25 11.87 1.39
CA ALA A 223 5.62 12.25 1.17
C ALA A 223 5.97 12.07 -0.34
N PRO A 224 6.74 12.98 -0.95
CA PRO A 224 7.12 12.90 -2.37
C PRO A 224 7.71 11.55 -2.79
N ASN A 225 8.52 10.93 -1.95
CA ASN A 225 9.17 9.64 -2.21
C ASN A 225 8.27 8.41 -1.96
N GLY A 226 6.99 8.63 -1.60
CA GLY A 226 6.05 7.59 -1.22
C GLY A 226 6.31 6.98 0.17
N LEU A 227 7.37 7.39 0.87
CA LEU A 227 7.75 6.93 2.21
C LEU A 227 7.18 7.87 3.26
N GLY A 228 5.87 7.92 3.38
CA GLY A 228 5.25 8.65 4.48
C GLY A 228 3.98 9.34 4.08
N ILE A 229 3.37 9.89 5.10
CA ILE A 229 2.65 11.14 4.99
C ILE A 229 3.64 12.28 5.30
N ALA A 230 3.44 13.41 4.65
CA ALA A 230 4.20 14.62 4.87
C ALA A 230 3.90 15.21 6.26
N ASN A 231 4.94 15.75 6.91
CA ASN A 231 4.83 16.35 8.24
C ASN A 231 4.31 17.78 8.14
N GLU A 232 2.99 17.91 8.03
CA GLU A 232 2.29 19.19 7.82
C GLU A 232 1.28 19.52 8.93
N GLY A 233 1.18 18.67 9.96
CA GLY A 233 0.22 18.83 11.06
C GLY A 233 -1.23 18.74 10.58
N ARG A 234 -1.50 17.83 9.64
CA ARG A 234 -2.81 17.64 8.99
C ARG A 234 -3.56 16.40 9.50
N GLU A 235 -2.94 15.68 10.41
CA GLU A 235 -3.51 14.55 11.12
C GLU A 235 -4.77 14.99 11.89
N VAL A 236 -5.77 14.11 11.93
CA VAL A 236 -6.99 14.37 12.69
C VAL A 236 -6.65 14.40 14.19
N PRO A 237 -7.06 15.43 14.94
CA PRO A 237 -6.78 15.48 16.38
C PRO A 237 -7.48 14.38 17.17
N ASP A 238 -6.88 13.94 18.27
CA ASP A 238 -7.41 12.90 19.17
C ASP A 238 -8.88 13.12 19.54
N LYS A 239 -9.26 14.36 19.87
CA LYS A 239 -10.63 14.73 20.24
C LYS A 239 -11.66 14.45 19.15
N GLU A 240 -11.28 14.50 17.88
CA GLU A 240 -12.16 14.16 16.76
C GLU A 240 -12.18 12.65 16.52
N MET A 241 -11.04 11.97 16.69
CA MET A 241 -10.97 10.52 16.60
C MET A 241 -11.82 9.83 17.68
N GLU A 242 -11.87 10.38 18.89
CA GLU A 242 -12.67 9.86 20.00
C GLU A 242 -14.20 9.98 19.80
N LYS A 243 -14.66 10.73 18.79
CA LYS A 243 -16.10 10.85 18.47
C LYS A 243 -16.62 9.72 17.58
N ILE A 244 -15.75 8.91 16.99
CA ILE A 244 -16.15 7.80 16.13
C ILE A 244 -16.64 6.67 17.05
N GLU A 245 -17.94 6.41 17.09
CA GLU A 245 -18.55 5.45 18.03
C GLU A 245 -18.00 4.02 17.87
N GLU A 246 -17.58 3.64 16.66
CA GLU A 246 -16.96 2.35 16.35
C GLU A 246 -15.46 2.29 16.67
N THR A 247 -14.90 3.30 17.36
CA THR A 247 -13.50 3.24 17.80
C THR A 247 -13.32 2.26 18.95
N ASN A 248 -12.47 1.25 18.72
CA ASN A 248 -11.96 0.40 19.78
C ASN A 248 -10.44 0.52 19.84
N LYS A 249 -9.95 1.26 20.84
CA LYS A 249 -8.50 1.45 21.09
C LYS A 249 -7.80 0.11 21.43
N GLU A 250 -8.51 -0.88 21.96
CA GLU A 250 -7.95 -2.20 22.27
C GLU A 250 -7.56 -3.00 21.01
N TRP A 251 -8.01 -2.57 19.82
CA TRP A 251 -7.61 -3.18 18.56
C TRP A 251 -6.27 -2.66 18.02
N GLN A 252 -5.66 -1.67 18.69
CA GLN A 252 -4.29 -1.28 18.39
C GLN A 252 -3.35 -2.47 18.58
N LYS A 253 -2.41 -2.62 17.65
CA LYS A 253 -1.42 -3.69 17.72
C LYS A 253 -0.02 -3.13 17.77
N LYS A 254 0.82 -3.81 18.53
CA LYS A 254 2.24 -3.53 18.67
C LYS A 254 3.03 -4.71 18.13
N TYR A 255 3.91 -4.45 17.18
CA TYR A 255 4.73 -5.46 16.52
C TYR A 255 6.21 -5.13 16.64
N PRO A 256 7.11 -6.13 16.58
CA PRO A 256 8.53 -5.85 16.45
C PRO A 256 8.82 -5.13 15.12
N MET A 257 9.83 -4.26 15.11
CA MET A 257 10.30 -3.66 13.85
C MET A 257 11.05 -4.67 12.97
N VAL A 258 11.61 -5.72 13.59
CA VAL A 258 12.33 -6.80 12.91
C VAL A 258 11.60 -8.12 13.10
N TRP A 259 11.32 -8.78 11.99
CA TRP A 259 10.67 -10.09 11.95
C TRP A 259 11.68 -11.16 11.56
N VAL A 260 11.54 -12.37 12.10
CA VAL A 260 12.44 -13.50 11.77
C VAL A 260 11.68 -14.52 10.94
N ASN A 261 11.97 -14.57 9.64
CA ASN A 261 11.34 -15.50 8.70
C ASN A 261 11.45 -16.93 9.24
N PRO A 262 10.33 -17.62 9.56
CA PRO A 262 10.37 -18.92 10.21
C PRO A 262 10.90 -20.03 9.30
N VAL A 263 10.92 -19.82 7.98
CA VAL A 263 11.43 -20.78 7.00
C VAL A 263 12.95 -20.62 6.80
N THR A 264 13.43 -19.38 6.68
CA THR A 264 14.83 -19.10 6.34
C THR A 264 15.70 -18.72 7.53
N GLY A 265 15.09 -18.34 8.65
CA GLY A 265 15.77 -17.77 9.82
C GLY A 265 16.29 -16.35 9.62
N LYS A 266 16.03 -15.72 8.47
CA LYS A 266 16.54 -14.38 8.16
C LYS A 266 15.71 -13.29 8.84
N ARG A 267 16.37 -12.16 9.13
CA ARG A 267 15.75 -10.97 9.70
C ARG A 267 15.21 -10.07 8.60
N SER A 268 14.03 -9.51 8.82
CA SER A 268 13.32 -8.61 7.92
C SER A 268 12.97 -7.33 8.66
N PHE A 269 13.47 -6.19 8.20
CA PHE A 269 13.07 -4.89 8.75
C PHE A 269 11.76 -4.45 8.10
N GLN A 270 10.67 -4.48 8.87
CA GLN A 270 9.32 -4.25 8.34
C GLN A 270 8.57 -3.27 9.23
N VAL A 271 8.36 -2.07 8.68
CA VAL A 271 7.57 -1.01 9.31
C VAL A 271 6.68 -0.37 8.25
N GLN A 272 5.37 -0.37 8.48
CA GLN A 272 4.44 0.40 7.64
C GLN A 272 4.29 1.81 8.24
N HIS A 273 5.22 2.68 7.88
CA HIS A 273 5.36 4.02 8.45
C HIS A 273 4.06 4.86 8.43
N ASN A 274 3.18 4.63 7.45
CA ASN A 274 1.95 5.40 7.27
C ASN A 274 0.84 5.07 8.27
N LEU A 275 0.90 3.89 8.88
CA LEU A 275 -0.08 3.46 9.87
C LEU A 275 0.50 3.48 11.29
N ALA A 276 1.81 3.70 11.44
CA ALA A 276 2.48 3.75 12.74
C ALA A 276 1.99 4.95 13.57
N CYS A 277 1.71 4.72 14.86
CA CYS A 277 1.38 5.76 15.82
C CYS A 277 2.52 6.76 15.90
N ARG A 278 2.28 8.00 15.48
CA ARG A 278 3.21 9.11 15.69
C ARG A 278 2.94 9.67 17.08
N ASP A 279 3.87 9.44 18.00
CA ASP A 279 3.75 9.98 19.36
C ASP A 279 3.48 11.50 19.28
N ALA A 280 2.63 12.04 20.15
CA ALA A 280 2.25 13.47 20.14
C ALA A 280 3.46 14.42 20.33
N ASN A 281 4.61 13.86 20.70
CA ASN A 281 5.92 14.50 20.79
C ASN A 281 6.83 14.30 19.55
N ASN A 282 6.30 13.83 18.42
CA ASN A 282 6.97 13.85 17.11
C ASN A 282 8.22 12.95 16.97
N GLN A 283 8.37 11.88 17.76
CA GLN A 283 9.63 11.12 17.84
C GLN A 283 9.90 10.10 16.71
N LEU A 284 8.90 9.68 15.92
CA LEU A 284 9.15 8.76 14.78
C LEU A 284 9.84 9.43 13.58
N ASN A 285 10.03 10.75 13.61
CA ASN A 285 10.60 11.51 12.49
C ASN A 285 12.12 11.41 12.35
N GLN A 286 12.85 10.83 13.32
CA GLN A 286 14.31 10.75 13.23
C GLN A 286 14.84 9.66 12.30
N LEU A 287 14.04 8.65 11.92
CA LEU A 287 14.52 7.53 11.09
C LEU A 287 14.31 7.74 9.58
N CYS A 288 13.52 8.73 9.15
CA CYS A 288 13.18 8.95 7.74
C CYS A 288 13.65 10.31 7.20
N SER A 289 14.42 11.07 7.98
CA SER A 289 14.91 12.41 7.62
C SER A 289 16.43 12.46 7.36
N SER A 290 17.08 11.30 7.19
CA SER A 290 18.50 11.17 6.79
C SER A 290 18.70 10.59 5.39
#